data_AF-A0A093XMC7-F1
#
_entry.id   AF-A0A093XMC7-F1
#
_cell.length_a   1.000
_cell.length_b   1.000
_cell.length_c   1.000
_cell.angle_alpha   90.00
_cell.angle_beta   90.00
_cell.angle_gamma   90.00
#
_symmetry.space_group_name_H-M   'P 1'
#
loop_
_entity.id
_entity.type
_entity.pdbx_description
1 polymer ?
#
loop_
_entity_poly.entity_id
_entity_poly.type
_entity_poly.pdbx_seq_one_letter_code
_entity_poly.pdbx_strand_id
1 'polypeptide(L)'
;MRICVLHSSFKGASSDFEGLGQHPDPSGYTDQHIFEHRFITKAGYQEELNFAAAESFDLYFNFMWGQPEDEVAGVDATRYVEQALRLPVIGISSRILERSKTDFYDAARRAGKPSVPGVDKFPKIIKPARGCGSQFLTGKSVCNTQEELDSAIVELNEKLAPGRAIANGNKAPISNGDSDYQIPDDIVIQEYVEGSDFSCAVVEMGSTPVALPPMIWRYAEDAKDQFLSWDVKWHPATQEEVFSRSEKPDLFDRIRKTAEEAFYTNEMYGCSWCNVDLRVSDNGTITVIEVNPMPPIFQVGDKSTDTVIEKFFPGGHKALIDGAIANFFLRNAPRLDTVQRVAATYDGFAGRYDGSISQQVSAMENIRDLASKYAYDGVVLDLGCGTGLIGRLHDEKNGAGKAKFIGVDISSKMRDLCLEHKVYEAVILGPVQKILIVYQKPVDHIVCMGTLHFLSTYELSMVLSRSFQLARSSVTFSVDEIPPVYNDSLKAIGEQYMESLDHLTGVEAFGTPVGWKLVDRWRRFGWKSPTTGAEVYTSVFRFEREDQESFHWFMPESARKLPIIEPNTETDVVPDLDGGKAHVNADINKILPPTMDEAPTQMISVA
;
A
#
# COMPACT_ATOMS: atom_id res chain seq x y z
N MET A 1 -4.67 -16.19 -10.94
CA MET A 1 -3.20 -16.31 -11.06
C MET A 1 -2.70 -17.40 -10.14
N ARG A 2 -1.59 -18.05 -10.48
CA ARG A 2 -0.78 -18.86 -9.57
C ARG A 2 0.26 -17.95 -8.93
N ILE A 3 0.21 -17.80 -7.61
CA ILE A 3 1.08 -16.90 -6.85
C ILE A 3 1.96 -17.72 -5.92
N CYS A 4 3.27 -17.52 -5.99
CA CYS A 4 4.20 -18.14 -5.06
C CYS A 4 4.41 -17.25 -3.83
N VAL A 5 4.33 -17.81 -2.63
CA VAL A 5 4.65 -17.12 -1.37
C VAL A 5 6.01 -17.59 -0.89
N LEU A 6 6.99 -16.70 -0.91
CA LEU A 6 8.38 -16.98 -0.51
C LEU A 6 8.54 -16.68 0.98
N HIS A 7 8.96 -17.69 1.74
CA HIS A 7 9.17 -17.62 3.19
C HIS A 7 10.63 -17.86 3.54
N SER A 8 11.09 -17.24 4.61
CA SER A 8 12.31 -17.66 5.28
C SER A 8 12.09 -19.03 5.93
N SER A 9 12.91 -20.03 5.57
CA SER A 9 12.91 -21.34 6.22
C SER A 9 13.77 -21.31 7.48
N PHE A 10 13.24 -21.87 8.56
CA PHE A 10 13.99 -22.12 9.81
C PHE A 10 14.77 -23.44 9.79
N LYS A 11 14.67 -24.22 8.70
CA LYS A 11 15.37 -25.50 8.61
C LYS A 11 16.89 -25.29 8.69
N GLY A 12 17.50 -25.80 9.76
CA GLY A 12 18.93 -25.69 10.01
C GLY A 12 19.35 -24.34 10.62
N ALA A 13 18.39 -23.52 11.05
CA ALA A 13 18.62 -22.29 11.79
C ALA A 13 18.28 -22.47 13.27
N SER A 14 19.10 -21.93 14.15
CA SER A 14 18.82 -21.76 15.57
C SER A 14 18.13 -20.42 15.76
N SER A 15 16.79 -20.42 15.85
CA SER A 15 15.99 -19.20 15.92
C SER A 15 15.00 -19.28 17.08
N ASP A 16 14.82 -18.16 17.81
CA ASP A 16 13.78 -18.04 18.84
C ASP A 16 12.36 -18.19 18.28
N PHE A 17 12.22 -18.08 16.95
CA PHE A 17 10.96 -18.26 16.23
C PHE A 17 10.75 -19.68 15.71
N GLU A 18 11.72 -20.58 15.89
CA GLU A 18 11.60 -21.98 15.47
C GLU A 18 10.46 -22.67 16.25
N GLY A 19 9.60 -23.40 15.54
CA GLY A 19 8.49 -24.14 16.16
C GLY A 19 7.23 -23.33 16.46
N LEU A 20 7.23 -22.01 16.24
CA LEU A 20 6.00 -21.20 16.39
C LEU A 20 4.93 -21.54 15.35
N GLY A 21 5.29 -22.17 14.22
CA GLY A 21 4.35 -22.61 13.17
C GLY A 21 3.64 -21.47 12.44
N GLN A 22 3.97 -20.22 12.77
CA GLN A 22 3.38 -19.01 12.20
C GLN A 22 4.12 -18.63 10.93
N HIS A 23 3.37 -18.49 9.84
CA HIS A 23 3.85 -17.89 8.62
C HIS A 23 2.69 -17.12 7.97
N PRO A 24 2.98 -16.07 7.19
CA PRO A 24 1.97 -15.38 6.40
C PRO A 24 1.30 -16.33 5.39
N ASP A 25 -0.02 -16.42 5.44
CA ASP A 25 -0.85 -17.19 4.52
C ASP A 25 -1.98 -16.33 3.94
N PRO A 26 -1.73 -15.65 2.80
CA PRO A 26 -2.76 -14.87 2.12
C PRO A 26 -3.89 -15.73 1.54
N SER A 27 -3.72 -17.05 1.40
CA SER A 27 -4.74 -17.93 0.80
C SER A 27 -6.02 -18.02 1.64
N GLY A 28 -5.92 -17.78 2.94
CA GLY A 28 -7.07 -17.75 3.85
C GLY A 28 -8.02 -16.56 3.61
N TYR A 29 -7.62 -15.57 2.82
CA TYR A 29 -8.35 -14.30 2.67
C TYR A 29 -8.90 -14.05 1.27
N THR A 30 -8.59 -14.90 0.28
CA THR A 30 -9.16 -14.78 -1.05
C THR A 30 -9.14 -16.11 -1.82
N ASP A 31 -10.18 -16.33 -2.63
CA ASP A 31 -10.34 -17.46 -3.54
C ASP A 31 -10.01 -17.09 -5.01
N GLN A 32 -9.60 -15.84 -5.28
CA GLN A 32 -9.32 -15.37 -6.65
C GLN A 32 -8.02 -15.94 -7.23
N HIS A 33 -7.15 -16.46 -6.37
CA HIS A 33 -5.81 -16.90 -6.71
C HIS A 33 -5.50 -18.25 -6.09
N ILE A 34 -4.58 -18.97 -6.71
CA ILE A 34 -4.01 -20.18 -6.16
C ILE A 34 -2.66 -19.78 -5.56
N PHE A 35 -2.51 -19.93 -4.25
CA PHE A 35 -1.27 -19.64 -3.55
C PHE A 35 -0.49 -20.92 -3.29
N GLU A 36 0.81 -20.87 -3.51
CA GLU A 36 1.72 -21.98 -3.25
C GLU A 36 2.95 -21.48 -2.48
N HIS A 37 3.32 -22.17 -1.42
CA HIS A 37 4.34 -21.70 -0.48
C HIS A 37 5.68 -22.35 -0.76
N ARG A 38 6.77 -21.58 -0.72
CA ARG A 38 8.14 -22.08 -0.79
C ARG A 38 8.93 -21.54 0.40
N PHE A 39 9.56 -22.43 1.14
CA PHE A 39 10.35 -22.10 2.33
C PHE A 39 11.82 -22.17 1.95
N ILE A 40 12.48 -21.01 1.94
CA ILE A 40 13.82 -20.80 1.41
C ILE A 40 14.84 -20.78 2.55
N THR A 41 15.82 -21.67 2.49
CA THR A 41 16.93 -21.76 3.45
C THR A 41 18.03 -20.77 3.10
N LYS A 42 18.75 -20.25 4.11
CA LYS A 42 19.87 -19.33 3.86
C LYS A 42 21.02 -20.00 3.09
N ALA A 43 21.28 -21.28 3.33
CA ALA A 43 22.34 -22.01 2.65
C ALA A 43 21.97 -22.41 1.20
N GLY A 44 20.69 -22.69 0.94
CA GLY A 44 20.20 -23.24 -0.33
C GLY A 44 19.48 -22.23 -1.24
N TYR A 45 19.41 -20.95 -0.87
CA TYR A 45 18.48 -20.00 -1.51
C TYR A 45 18.58 -19.96 -3.04
N GLN A 46 19.79 -20.04 -3.61
CA GLN A 46 19.95 -19.98 -5.06
C GLN A 46 19.27 -21.16 -5.75
N GLU A 47 19.51 -22.38 -5.29
CA GLU A 47 18.93 -23.59 -5.89
C GLU A 47 17.41 -23.63 -5.68
N GLU A 48 16.95 -23.37 -4.45
CA GLU A 48 15.53 -23.40 -4.10
C GLU A 48 14.72 -22.32 -4.83
N LEU A 49 15.28 -21.12 -5.01
CA LEU A 49 14.63 -20.06 -5.79
C LEU A 49 14.67 -20.32 -7.31
N ASN A 50 15.72 -20.96 -7.83
CA ASN A 50 15.76 -21.41 -9.22
C ASN A 50 14.65 -22.45 -9.49
N PHE A 51 14.44 -23.38 -8.55
CA PHE A 51 13.32 -24.32 -8.64
C PHE A 51 11.97 -23.60 -8.61
N ALA A 52 11.75 -22.69 -7.66
CA ALA A 52 10.51 -21.91 -7.60
C ALA A 52 10.27 -21.11 -8.88
N ALA A 53 11.32 -20.50 -9.46
CA ALA A 53 11.25 -19.77 -10.72
C ALA A 53 10.87 -20.68 -11.91
N ALA A 54 11.42 -21.90 -11.96
CA ALA A 54 11.14 -22.86 -13.02
C ALA A 54 9.66 -23.31 -13.06
N GLU A 55 8.94 -23.23 -11.94
CA GLU A 55 7.50 -23.53 -11.85
C GLU A 55 6.60 -22.48 -12.53
N SER A 56 7.18 -21.36 -12.97
CA SER A 56 6.54 -20.35 -13.82
C SER A 56 5.27 -19.74 -13.21
N PHE A 57 5.36 -19.27 -11.97
CA PHE A 57 4.29 -18.50 -11.32
C PHE A 57 4.07 -17.14 -11.98
N ASP A 58 2.84 -16.62 -11.89
CA ASP A 58 2.47 -15.32 -12.45
C ASP A 58 3.04 -14.16 -11.60
N LEU A 59 3.08 -14.34 -10.27
CA LEU A 59 3.53 -13.36 -9.28
C LEU A 59 4.16 -14.06 -8.06
N TYR A 60 4.98 -13.32 -7.32
CA TYR A 60 5.61 -13.77 -6.07
C TYR A 60 5.31 -12.80 -4.94
N PHE A 61 4.92 -13.29 -3.78
CA PHE A 61 4.86 -12.52 -2.53
C PHE A 61 6.09 -12.84 -1.71
N ASN A 62 6.89 -11.82 -1.39
CA ASN A 62 8.11 -11.98 -0.60
C ASN A 62 7.86 -11.67 0.88
N PHE A 63 7.87 -12.72 1.70
CA PHE A 63 7.86 -12.65 3.16
C PHE A 63 9.19 -13.12 3.78
N MET A 64 10.26 -13.23 3.00
CA MET A 64 11.59 -13.50 3.54
C MET A 64 12.07 -12.27 4.32
N TRP A 65 12.54 -12.46 5.55
CA TRP A 65 12.82 -11.37 6.49
C TRP A 65 14.27 -11.29 6.99
N GLY A 66 15.07 -12.35 6.78
CA GLY A 66 16.41 -12.47 7.35
C GLY A 66 17.35 -11.31 7.01
N GLN A 67 18.00 -10.79 8.04
CA GLN A 67 19.10 -9.84 7.95
C GLN A 67 20.43 -10.56 7.64
N PRO A 68 21.50 -9.83 7.29
CA PRO A 68 22.81 -10.43 7.07
C PRO A 68 23.28 -11.32 8.25
N GLU A 69 22.96 -10.90 9.47
CA GLU A 69 23.33 -11.56 10.72
C GLU A 69 22.44 -12.78 11.08
N ASP A 70 21.25 -12.91 10.47
CA ASP A 70 20.30 -13.98 10.78
C ASP A 70 20.65 -15.30 10.09
N GLU A 71 20.24 -16.44 10.64
CA GLU A 71 20.49 -17.76 10.02
C GLU A 71 19.48 -18.13 8.92
N VAL A 72 18.51 -17.27 8.64
CA VAL A 72 17.44 -17.53 7.67
C VAL A 72 17.57 -16.68 6.40
N ALA A 73 16.96 -17.13 5.30
CA ALA A 73 16.98 -16.39 4.04
C ALA A 73 16.31 -15.01 4.20
N GLY A 74 16.85 -14.00 3.52
CA GLY A 74 16.28 -12.66 3.53
C GLY A 74 16.99 -11.73 2.55
N VAL A 75 17.91 -10.88 2.98
CA VAL A 75 18.60 -9.88 2.13
C VAL A 75 19.16 -10.50 0.83
N ASP A 76 20.05 -11.48 0.92
CA ASP A 76 20.73 -12.03 -0.26
C ASP A 76 19.79 -12.83 -1.17
N ALA A 77 18.84 -13.55 -0.56
CA ALA A 77 17.81 -14.29 -1.29
C ALA A 77 16.87 -13.34 -2.04
N THR A 78 16.42 -12.27 -1.37
CA THR A 78 15.56 -11.23 -1.97
C THR A 78 16.30 -10.51 -3.09
N ARG A 79 17.58 -10.17 -2.89
CA ARG A 79 18.40 -9.58 -3.95
C ARG A 79 18.54 -10.51 -5.16
N TYR A 80 18.72 -11.80 -4.93
CA TYR A 80 18.81 -12.80 -6.00
C TYR A 80 17.51 -12.88 -6.80
N VAL A 81 16.36 -12.89 -6.12
CA VAL A 81 15.03 -12.81 -6.71
C VAL A 81 14.88 -11.56 -7.59
N GLU A 82 15.28 -10.39 -7.09
CA GLU A 82 15.12 -9.10 -7.77
C GLU A 82 16.08 -8.94 -8.96
N GLN A 83 17.37 -9.30 -8.79
CA GLN A 83 18.43 -8.92 -9.72
C GLN A 83 18.82 -10.05 -10.69
N ALA A 84 18.95 -11.27 -10.17
CA ALA A 84 19.40 -12.41 -10.96
C ALA A 84 18.22 -13.09 -11.68
N LEU A 85 17.13 -13.35 -10.95
CA LEU A 85 15.94 -14.01 -11.52
C LEU A 85 14.96 -13.01 -12.14
N ARG A 86 14.94 -11.76 -11.66
CA ARG A 86 14.02 -10.70 -12.09
C ARG A 86 12.55 -11.12 -12.01
N LEU A 87 12.19 -11.79 -10.92
CA LEU A 87 10.83 -12.27 -10.70
C LEU A 87 9.87 -11.10 -10.40
N PRO A 88 8.59 -11.20 -10.80
CA PRO A 88 7.59 -10.18 -10.51
C PRO A 88 7.12 -10.27 -9.05
N VAL A 89 7.77 -9.50 -8.17
CA VAL A 89 7.64 -9.65 -6.71
C VAL A 89 6.87 -8.49 -6.07
N ILE A 90 6.02 -8.84 -5.11
CA ILE A 90 5.26 -7.97 -4.23
C ILE A 90 5.74 -8.18 -2.79
N GLY A 91 5.80 -7.11 -2.00
CA GLY A 91 6.23 -7.16 -0.60
C GLY A 91 7.63 -6.57 -0.43
N ILE A 92 8.36 -7.07 0.55
CA ILE A 92 9.61 -6.42 0.99
C ILE A 92 10.72 -6.49 -0.08
N SER A 93 11.48 -5.41 -0.20
CA SER A 93 12.65 -5.34 -1.09
C SER A 93 13.97 -5.55 -0.35
N SER A 94 15.01 -6.01 -1.08
CA SER A 94 16.34 -6.21 -0.49
C SER A 94 16.92 -4.90 0.05
N ARG A 95 16.70 -3.79 -0.66
CA ARG A 95 17.11 -2.44 -0.24
C ARG A 95 16.55 -2.05 1.12
N ILE A 96 15.32 -2.43 1.43
CA ILE A 96 14.69 -2.11 2.71
C ILE A 96 15.11 -3.09 3.80
N LEU A 97 15.25 -4.38 3.47
CA LEU A 97 15.77 -5.36 4.41
C LEU A 97 17.14 -4.95 4.93
N GLU A 98 18.06 -4.47 4.11
CA GLU A 98 19.43 -4.14 4.55
C GLU A 98 19.54 -2.96 5.52
N ARG A 99 18.51 -2.12 5.59
CA ARG A 99 18.54 -0.91 6.39
C ARG A 99 18.53 -1.24 7.88
N SER A 100 19.36 -0.53 8.61
CA SER A 100 19.39 -0.56 10.07
C SER A 100 18.43 0.48 10.67
N LYS A 101 18.15 0.35 11.96
CA LYS A 101 17.47 1.38 12.75
C LYS A 101 18.22 2.72 12.72
N THR A 102 19.56 2.67 12.67
CA THR A 102 20.42 3.86 12.56
C THR A 102 20.17 4.61 11.26
N ASP A 103 20.07 3.91 10.13
CA ASP A 103 19.79 4.53 8.82
C ASP A 103 18.48 5.32 8.83
N PHE A 104 17.44 4.77 9.48
CA PHE A 104 16.17 5.46 9.67
C PHE A 104 16.31 6.69 10.57
N TYR A 105 16.97 6.57 11.73
CA TYR A 105 17.15 7.71 12.64
C TYR A 105 17.95 8.85 12.00
N ASP A 106 19.00 8.52 11.25
CA ASP A 106 19.80 9.52 10.57
C ASP A 106 19.03 10.20 9.45
N ALA A 107 18.21 9.44 8.69
CA ALA A 107 17.29 10.01 7.71
C ALA A 107 16.28 10.96 8.38
N ALA A 108 15.70 10.56 9.51
CA ALA A 108 14.73 11.36 10.25
C ALA A 108 15.34 12.65 10.81
N ARG A 109 16.55 12.57 11.40
CA ARG A 109 17.29 13.75 11.89
C ARG A 109 17.66 14.70 10.76
N ARG A 110 18.11 14.18 9.61
CA ARG A 110 18.39 14.99 8.41
C ARG A 110 17.14 15.70 7.88
N ALA A 111 15.99 15.01 7.88
CA ALA A 111 14.73 15.57 7.43
C ALA A 111 14.04 16.47 8.48
N GLY A 112 14.48 16.41 9.74
CA GLY A 112 13.84 17.07 10.89
C GLY A 112 12.51 16.42 11.32
N LYS A 113 12.17 15.25 10.76
CA LYS A 113 10.95 14.49 11.03
C LYS A 113 11.06 13.05 10.51
N PRO A 114 10.28 12.10 11.03
CA PRO A 114 9.50 12.21 12.27
C PRO A 114 10.43 12.40 13.48
N SER A 115 9.87 12.74 14.65
CA SER A 115 10.66 12.78 15.88
C SER A 115 11.20 11.38 16.20
N VAL A 116 12.50 11.29 16.45
CA VAL A 116 13.21 10.05 16.81
C VAL A 116 13.96 10.27 18.12
N PRO A 117 14.35 9.19 18.83
CA PRO A 117 15.07 9.30 20.09
C PRO A 117 16.36 10.13 19.99
N GLY A 118 16.62 10.93 21.03
CA GLY A 118 17.89 11.62 21.21
C GLY A 118 19.03 10.64 21.53
N VAL A 119 20.23 11.15 21.76
CA VAL A 119 21.43 10.33 22.04
C VAL A 119 22.25 10.85 23.23
N ASP A 120 21.87 11.99 23.79
CA ASP A 120 22.73 12.74 24.69
C ASP A 120 22.47 12.37 26.16
N LYS A 121 21.20 12.19 26.54
CA LYS A 121 20.78 12.10 27.94
C LYS A 121 20.56 10.66 28.41
N PHE A 122 20.72 10.46 29.72
CA PHE A 122 20.26 9.27 30.41
C PHE A 122 18.82 9.48 30.94
N PRO A 123 18.01 8.40 31.10
CA PRO A 123 18.36 7.01 30.81
C PRO A 123 18.52 6.75 29.31
N LYS A 124 19.44 5.84 28.96
CA LYS A 124 19.68 5.38 27.58
C LYS A 124 19.21 3.95 27.44
N ILE A 125 18.73 3.59 26.26
CA ILE A 125 18.44 2.21 25.89
C ILE A 125 19.43 1.74 24.83
N ILE A 126 19.97 0.54 25.03
CA ILE A 126 20.85 -0.16 24.09
C ILE A 126 20.13 -1.33 23.44
N LYS A 127 20.27 -1.47 22.12
CA LYS A 127 19.64 -2.54 21.34
C LYS A 127 20.41 -2.85 20.05
N PRO A 128 20.19 -4.01 19.42
CA PRO A 128 20.71 -4.26 18.08
C PRO A 128 20.22 -3.23 17.05
N ALA A 129 21.08 -2.83 16.12
CA ALA A 129 20.70 -1.96 14.99
C ALA A 129 19.84 -2.69 13.96
N ARG A 130 20.06 -4.00 13.82
CA ARG A 130 19.27 -4.94 13.01
C ARG A 130 18.80 -6.06 13.93
N GLY A 131 17.57 -6.50 13.74
CA GLY A 131 16.94 -7.52 14.59
C GLY A 131 15.45 -7.26 14.73
N CYS A 132 14.70 -8.29 15.11
CA CYS A 132 13.25 -8.29 15.17
C CYS A 132 12.72 -8.74 16.55
N GLY A 133 11.43 -8.51 16.81
CA GLY A 133 10.72 -9.14 17.93
C GLY A 133 11.24 -8.81 19.34
N SER A 134 11.96 -7.71 19.53
CA SER A 134 12.63 -7.36 20.79
C SER A 134 13.71 -8.35 21.24
N GLN A 135 14.31 -9.11 20.31
CA GLN A 135 15.44 -9.96 20.62
C GLN A 135 16.56 -9.17 21.32
N PHE A 136 17.14 -9.79 22.35
CA PHE A 136 18.19 -9.23 23.22
C PHE A 136 17.79 -8.03 24.10
N LEU A 137 16.55 -7.54 24.04
CA LEU A 137 16.06 -6.49 24.93
C LEU A 137 15.57 -7.08 26.27
N THR A 138 16.16 -6.60 27.36
CA THR A 138 15.81 -6.95 28.75
C THR A 138 15.77 -5.69 29.61
N GLY A 139 15.33 -5.77 30.87
CA GLY A 139 15.41 -4.64 31.79
C GLY A 139 16.81 -4.00 31.93
N LYS A 140 17.89 -4.76 31.70
CA LYS A 140 19.27 -4.23 31.70
C LYS A 140 19.61 -3.39 30.47
N SER A 141 18.79 -3.46 29.43
CA SER A 141 18.98 -2.66 28.22
C SER A 141 18.71 -1.18 28.47
N VAL A 142 17.99 -0.82 29.52
CA VAL A 142 17.82 0.57 29.95
C VAL A 142 18.85 0.89 31.03
N CYS A 143 19.80 1.74 30.68
CA CYS A 143 20.92 2.14 31.52
C CYS A 143 20.69 3.56 32.03
N ASN A 144 20.90 3.80 33.31
CA ASN A 144 20.78 5.11 33.97
C ASN A 144 22.12 5.83 34.11
N THR A 145 23.22 5.09 34.04
CA THR A 145 24.58 5.63 34.13
C THR A 145 25.48 5.11 33.00
N GLN A 146 26.65 5.75 32.84
CA GLN A 146 27.64 5.32 31.85
C GLN A 146 28.20 3.94 32.18
N GLU A 147 28.39 3.59 33.44
CA GLU A 147 28.90 2.29 33.87
C GLU A 147 27.92 1.15 33.52
N GLU A 148 26.62 1.38 33.72
CA GLU A 148 25.57 0.44 33.31
C GLU A 148 25.58 0.26 31.78
N LEU A 149 25.73 1.36 31.04
CA LEU A 149 25.79 1.34 29.58
C LEU A 149 27.01 0.59 29.07
N ASP A 150 28.20 0.86 29.60
CA ASP A 150 29.44 0.18 29.21
C ASP A 150 29.33 -1.33 29.45
N SER A 151 28.76 -1.75 30.60
CA SER A 151 28.50 -3.15 30.89
C SER A 151 27.50 -3.78 29.91
N ALA A 152 26.44 -3.05 29.55
CA ALA A 152 25.43 -3.54 28.62
C ALA A 152 25.95 -3.62 27.17
N ILE A 153 26.86 -2.72 26.77
CA ILE A 153 27.55 -2.79 25.48
C ILE A 153 28.38 -4.06 25.39
N VAL A 154 29.17 -4.38 26.42
CA VAL A 154 29.97 -5.62 26.45
C VAL A 154 29.07 -6.85 26.33
N GLU A 155 27.99 -6.91 27.12
CA GLU A 155 27.06 -8.05 27.10
C GLU A 155 26.39 -8.21 25.72
N LEU A 156 25.89 -7.11 25.13
CA LEU A 156 25.26 -7.17 23.82
C LEU A 156 26.27 -7.51 22.72
N ASN A 157 27.49 -6.98 22.81
CA ASN A 157 28.55 -7.27 21.86
C ASN A 157 28.92 -8.76 21.81
N GLU A 158 28.97 -9.42 22.97
CA GLU A 158 29.16 -10.87 23.06
C GLU A 158 27.98 -11.63 22.44
N LYS A 159 26.74 -11.20 22.72
CA LYS A 159 25.52 -11.82 22.18
C LYS A 159 25.39 -11.69 20.65
N LEU A 160 25.88 -10.60 20.07
CA LEU A 160 25.83 -10.37 18.61
C LEU A 160 26.98 -11.04 17.84
N ALA A 161 28.04 -11.49 18.53
CA ALA A 161 29.21 -12.08 17.88
C ALA A 161 28.90 -13.28 16.96
N PRO A 162 27.99 -14.22 17.30
CA PRO A 162 27.60 -15.31 16.39
C PRO A 162 26.96 -14.80 15.09
N GLY A 163 26.04 -13.83 15.18
CA GLY A 163 25.38 -13.23 14.02
C GLY A 163 26.37 -12.52 13.08
N ARG A 164 27.34 -11.81 13.65
CA ARG A 164 28.43 -11.17 12.87
C ARG A 164 29.32 -12.19 12.17
N ALA A 165 29.55 -13.36 12.78
CA ALA A 165 30.28 -14.42 12.12
C ALA A 165 29.52 -14.89 10.88
N ILE A 166 28.20 -15.08 10.98
CA ILE A 166 27.33 -15.44 9.85
C ILE A 166 27.39 -14.39 8.74
N ALA A 167 27.19 -13.10 9.07
CA ALA A 167 27.22 -12.00 8.11
C ALA A 167 28.55 -11.90 7.34
N ASN A 168 29.66 -12.23 8.00
CA ASN A 168 31.01 -12.24 7.41
C ASN A 168 31.37 -13.56 6.69
N GLY A 169 30.43 -14.48 6.55
CA GLY A 169 30.66 -15.80 5.95
C GLY A 169 31.60 -16.68 6.79
N ASN A 170 31.54 -16.56 8.10
CA ASN A 170 32.38 -17.23 9.11
C ASN A 170 33.89 -16.99 8.92
N LYS A 171 34.27 -15.89 8.28
CA LYS A 171 35.68 -15.47 8.17
C LYS A 171 36.11 -14.85 9.50
N ALA A 172 37.36 -15.13 9.90
CA ALA A 172 37.93 -14.53 11.10
C ALA A 172 37.95 -12.98 10.97
N PRO A 173 37.57 -12.23 12.01
CA PRO A 173 37.65 -10.78 11.97
C PRO A 173 39.09 -10.33 11.73
N ILE A 174 39.29 -9.38 10.83
CA ILE A 174 40.59 -8.77 10.58
C ILE A 174 40.90 -7.92 11.82
N SER A 175 41.82 -8.37 12.67
CA SER A 175 42.25 -7.61 13.85
C SER A 175 43.11 -6.43 13.40
N ASN A 176 42.47 -5.30 13.10
CA ASN A 176 43.16 -4.03 13.08
C ASN A 176 43.42 -3.63 14.53
N GLY A 177 44.65 -3.87 14.98
CA GLY A 177 45.10 -3.40 16.28
C GLY A 177 45.12 -1.88 16.28
N ASP A 178 44.13 -1.26 16.90
CA ASP A 178 44.27 0.05 17.52
C ASP A 178 43.23 0.26 18.61
N SER A 179 43.63 1.03 19.62
CA SER A 179 43.14 0.99 21.00
C SER A 179 42.04 1.99 21.33
N ASP A 180 41.06 2.20 20.46
CA ASP A 180 39.82 2.90 20.82
C ASP A 180 38.65 1.93 20.74
N TYR A 181 37.94 1.78 21.86
CA TYR A 181 36.72 0.95 21.94
C TYR A 181 35.61 1.63 21.13
N GLN A 182 35.61 1.43 19.81
CA GLN A 182 34.58 1.95 18.93
C GLN A 182 33.35 1.05 19.04
N ILE A 183 32.20 1.64 19.38
CA ILE A 183 30.93 0.92 19.44
C ILE A 183 30.64 0.35 18.04
N PRO A 184 30.38 -0.97 17.93
CA PRO A 184 30.00 -1.59 16.67
C PRO A 184 28.79 -0.90 16.02
N ASP A 185 28.77 -0.83 14.69
CA ASP A 185 27.70 -0.21 13.90
C ASP A 185 26.36 -0.97 13.96
N ASP A 186 26.40 -2.24 14.38
CA ASP A 186 25.23 -3.08 14.63
C ASP A 186 24.65 -2.95 16.06
N ILE A 187 25.12 -1.97 16.84
CA ILE A 187 24.57 -1.58 18.14
C ILE A 187 24.04 -0.15 18.08
N VAL A 188 22.81 0.03 18.57
CA VAL A 188 22.18 1.34 18.73
C VAL A 188 22.11 1.71 20.20
N ILE A 189 22.57 2.92 20.51
CA ILE A 189 22.39 3.57 21.80
C ILE A 189 21.59 4.85 21.57
N GLN A 190 20.52 5.01 22.33
CA GLN A 190 19.62 6.15 22.21
C GLN A 190 19.02 6.50 23.57
N GLU A 191 18.46 7.69 23.70
CA GLU A 191 17.64 8.07 24.86
C GLU A 191 16.48 7.09 25.01
N TYR A 192 16.25 6.61 26.23
CA TYR A 192 15.05 5.87 26.56
C TYR A 192 13.87 6.83 26.57
N VAL A 193 12.88 6.56 25.73
CA VAL A 193 11.67 7.37 25.63
C VAL A 193 10.65 6.81 26.60
N GLU A 194 10.29 7.57 27.64
CA GLU A 194 9.19 7.19 28.54
C GLU A 194 7.83 7.38 27.87
N GLY A 195 6.90 6.48 28.17
CA GLY A 195 5.53 6.54 27.64
C GLY A 195 4.94 5.17 27.33
N SER A 196 3.76 5.17 26.71
CA SER A 196 3.10 3.96 26.23
C SER A 196 3.58 3.57 24.83
N ASP A 197 3.67 2.27 24.56
CA ASP A 197 3.98 1.75 23.23
C ASP A 197 2.72 1.70 22.36
N PHE A 198 2.90 2.20 21.14
CA PHE A 198 1.92 2.17 20.08
C PHE A 198 2.53 1.52 18.85
N SER A 199 1.69 0.88 18.05
CA SER A 199 2.01 0.49 16.69
C SER A 199 1.04 1.15 15.70
N CYS A 200 1.43 1.26 14.45
CA CYS A 200 0.58 1.76 13.40
C CYS A 200 0.95 1.10 12.07
N ALA A 201 0.09 0.19 11.60
CA ALA A 201 0.22 -0.37 10.27
C ALA A 201 0.02 0.72 9.21
N VAL A 202 0.88 0.74 8.20
CA VAL A 202 0.80 1.65 7.05
C VAL A 202 0.77 0.80 5.80
N VAL A 203 -0.24 1.00 4.96
CA VAL A 203 -0.40 0.31 3.68
C VAL A 203 -0.15 1.27 2.52
N GLU A 204 0.48 0.79 1.47
CA GLU A 204 0.77 1.54 0.25
C GLU A 204 -0.43 1.49 -0.70
N MET A 205 -0.97 2.66 -1.06
CA MET A 205 -1.99 2.83 -2.09
C MET A 205 -1.39 3.70 -3.21
N GLY A 206 -0.86 3.08 -4.26
CA GLY A 206 -0.07 3.77 -5.27
C GLY A 206 1.23 4.31 -4.71
N SER A 207 1.35 5.64 -4.61
CA SER A 207 2.45 6.32 -3.91
C SER A 207 2.01 6.98 -2.60
N THR A 208 0.76 6.77 -2.19
CA THR A 208 0.19 7.35 -0.98
C THR A 208 0.21 6.30 0.13
N PRO A 209 0.97 6.51 1.23
CA PRO A 209 0.84 5.70 2.42
C PRO A 209 -0.49 6.02 3.09
N VAL A 210 -1.14 4.98 3.60
CA VAL A 210 -2.36 5.08 4.38
C VAL A 210 -2.10 4.42 5.72
N ALA A 211 -1.94 5.22 6.77
CA ALA A 211 -1.88 4.71 8.12
C ALA A 211 -3.26 4.21 8.56
N LEU A 212 -3.33 2.95 9.01
CA LEU A 212 -4.50 2.36 9.64
C LEU A 212 -4.67 2.90 11.08
N PRO A 213 -5.77 2.58 11.80
CA PRO A 213 -5.90 2.97 13.19
C PRO A 213 -4.70 2.47 14.03
N PRO A 214 -4.08 3.35 14.85
CA PRO A 214 -3.02 2.94 15.74
C PRO A 214 -3.52 1.89 16.73
N MET A 215 -2.62 1.03 17.16
CA MET A 215 -2.85 0.10 18.25
C MET A 215 -1.99 0.49 19.45
N ILE A 216 -2.45 0.18 20.66
CA ILE A 216 -1.77 0.45 21.92
C ILE A 216 -1.48 -0.88 22.62
N TRP A 217 -0.27 -1.00 23.17
CA TRP A 217 0.13 -2.17 23.95
C TRP A 217 -0.37 -2.05 25.39
N ARG A 218 -0.99 -3.13 25.88
CA ARG A 218 -1.37 -3.32 27.28
C ARG A 218 -0.48 -4.42 27.86
N TYR A 219 0.36 -4.05 28.81
CA TYR A 219 1.25 -5.00 29.48
C TYR A 219 0.50 -5.74 30.59
N ALA A 220 1.04 -6.91 30.94
CA ALA A 220 0.63 -7.60 32.14
C ALA A 220 0.88 -6.74 33.40
N GLU A 221 0.03 -6.88 34.41
CA GLU A 221 0.17 -6.13 35.68
C GLU A 221 1.49 -6.47 36.41
N ASP A 222 2.01 -7.67 36.21
CA ASP A 222 3.27 -8.17 36.76
C ASP A 222 4.47 -8.03 35.82
N ALA A 223 4.32 -7.28 34.71
CA ALA A 223 5.41 -6.99 33.80
C ALA A 223 6.57 -6.29 34.54
N LYS A 224 7.77 -6.87 34.42
CA LYS A 224 8.98 -6.36 35.10
C LYS A 224 9.47 -5.06 34.50
N ASP A 225 9.28 -4.88 33.20
CA ASP A 225 9.75 -3.74 32.44
C ASP A 225 8.55 -2.89 31.98
N GLN A 226 8.75 -1.57 31.95
CA GLN A 226 7.74 -0.62 31.44
C GLN A 226 7.96 -0.31 29.96
N PHE A 227 8.42 -1.30 29.18
CA PHE A 227 8.60 -1.26 27.73
C PHE A 227 8.54 -2.67 27.14
N LEU A 228 8.42 -2.78 25.82
CA LEU A 228 8.36 -4.06 25.10
C LEU A 228 9.72 -4.78 25.03
N SER A 229 10.25 -5.20 26.18
CA SER A 229 11.32 -6.19 26.26
C SER A 229 10.82 -7.56 25.77
N TRP A 230 11.74 -8.50 25.52
CA TRP A 230 11.37 -9.85 25.05
C TRP A 230 10.33 -10.50 25.98
N ASP A 231 10.59 -10.52 27.28
CA ASP A 231 9.71 -11.13 28.27
C ASP A 231 8.33 -10.46 28.33
N VAL A 232 8.27 -9.12 28.17
CA VAL A 232 7.00 -8.39 28.17
C VAL A 232 6.21 -8.64 26.90
N LYS A 233 6.87 -8.60 25.73
CA LYS A 233 6.22 -8.73 24.43
C LYS A 233 5.58 -10.11 24.24
N TRP A 234 6.27 -11.16 24.70
CA TRP A 234 5.81 -12.54 24.57
C TRP A 234 5.06 -13.06 25.81
N HIS A 235 4.76 -12.18 26.76
CA HIS A 235 3.95 -12.54 27.92
C HIS A 235 2.51 -12.87 27.47
N PRO A 236 1.89 -13.98 27.93
CA PRO A 236 0.54 -14.38 27.48
C PRO A 236 -0.58 -13.38 27.78
N ALA A 237 -0.40 -12.52 28.78
CA ALA A 237 -1.35 -11.47 29.15
C ALA A 237 -1.06 -10.11 28.51
N THR A 238 0.07 -9.96 27.82
CA THR A 238 0.34 -8.74 27.04
C THR A 238 -0.50 -8.81 25.77
N GLN A 239 -1.23 -7.74 25.49
CA GLN A 239 -2.10 -7.67 24.31
C GLN A 239 -2.02 -6.32 23.63
N GLU A 240 -2.36 -6.32 22.35
CA GLU A 240 -2.46 -5.11 21.55
C GLU A 240 -3.92 -4.80 21.25
N GLU A 241 -4.33 -3.56 21.47
CA GLU A 241 -5.72 -3.12 21.32
C GLU A 241 -5.80 -1.96 20.35
N VAL A 242 -6.89 -1.86 19.59
CA VAL A 242 -7.15 -0.70 18.73
C VAL A 242 -7.28 0.54 19.60
N PHE A 243 -6.44 1.55 19.35
CA PHE A 243 -6.52 2.81 20.07
C PHE A 243 -7.74 3.60 19.59
N SER A 244 -8.70 3.82 20.49
CA SER A 244 -9.94 4.46 20.12
C SER A 244 -9.73 5.94 19.79
N ARG A 245 -10.13 6.34 18.57
CA ARG A 245 -10.09 7.76 18.21
C ARG A 245 -11.04 8.61 19.05
N SER A 246 -12.19 8.07 19.48
CA SER A 246 -13.18 8.83 20.26
C SER A 246 -12.64 9.27 21.63
N GLU A 247 -11.62 8.58 22.15
CA GLU A 247 -10.98 8.92 23.42
C GLU A 247 -10.02 10.11 23.30
N LYS A 248 -9.16 10.11 22.26
CA LYS A 248 -8.14 11.15 22.04
C LYS A 248 -7.93 11.43 20.54
N PRO A 249 -8.83 12.19 19.89
CA PRO A 249 -8.84 12.32 18.44
C PRO A 249 -7.60 13.00 17.87
N ASP A 250 -7.14 14.08 18.50
CA ASP A 250 -5.91 14.77 18.11
C ASP A 250 -4.67 13.87 18.16
N LEU A 251 -4.55 13.05 19.22
CA LEU A 251 -3.40 12.14 19.37
C LEU A 251 -3.44 11.03 18.33
N PHE A 252 -4.61 10.41 18.13
CA PHE A 252 -4.81 9.39 17.12
C PHE A 252 -4.34 9.86 15.73
N ASP A 253 -4.78 11.07 15.32
CA ASP A 253 -4.42 11.63 14.02
C ASP A 253 -2.95 11.97 13.90
N ARG A 254 -2.36 12.49 14.97
CA ARG A 254 -0.93 12.77 15.01
C ARG A 254 -0.10 11.49 14.93
N ILE A 255 -0.51 10.39 15.56
CA ILE A 255 0.19 9.10 15.44
C ILE A 255 0.16 8.62 13.99
N ARG A 256 -1.02 8.60 13.36
CA ARG A 256 -1.17 8.19 11.95
C ARG A 256 -0.32 9.02 11.00
N LYS A 257 -0.37 10.35 11.14
CA LYS A 257 0.47 11.25 10.35
C LYS A 257 1.96 10.99 10.57
N THR A 258 2.37 10.75 11.82
CA THR A 258 3.77 10.44 12.16
C THR A 258 4.19 9.10 11.53
N ALA A 259 3.31 8.11 11.47
CA ALA A 259 3.56 6.83 10.81
C ALA A 259 3.69 6.98 9.28
N GLU A 260 2.86 7.82 8.64
CA GLU A 260 3.02 8.16 7.22
C GLU A 260 4.35 8.88 6.95
N GLU A 261 4.78 9.79 7.83
CA GLU A 261 6.10 10.43 7.74
C GLU A 261 7.25 9.43 7.92
N ALA A 262 7.11 8.46 8.82
CA ALA A 262 8.07 7.38 9.02
C ALA A 262 8.18 6.47 7.78
N PHE A 263 7.05 6.15 7.15
CA PHE A 263 7.00 5.37 5.89
C PHE A 263 7.85 6.04 4.80
N TYR A 264 7.67 7.34 4.58
CA TYR A 264 8.45 8.09 3.59
C TYR A 264 9.93 8.16 3.97
N THR A 265 10.22 8.45 5.25
CA THR A 265 11.60 8.61 5.75
C THR A 265 12.39 7.31 5.67
N ASN A 266 11.73 6.16 5.84
CA ASN A 266 12.34 4.85 5.69
C ASN A 266 12.31 4.32 4.24
N GLU A 267 11.86 5.11 3.26
CA GLU A 267 11.82 4.77 1.83
C GLU A 267 10.99 3.51 1.49
N MET A 268 9.91 3.27 2.24
CA MET A 268 9.06 2.09 2.11
C MET A 268 8.28 1.97 0.78
N TYR A 269 8.42 2.96 -0.12
CA TYR A 269 7.76 2.93 -1.43
C TYR A 269 8.09 1.64 -2.18
N GLY A 270 7.04 0.96 -2.59
CA GLY A 270 7.06 -0.32 -3.30
C GLY A 270 7.16 -1.57 -2.46
N CYS A 271 7.10 -1.44 -1.14
CA CYS A 271 7.10 -2.59 -0.23
C CYS A 271 5.70 -3.04 0.20
N SER A 272 4.64 -2.42 -0.33
CA SER A 272 3.23 -2.68 -0.04
C SER A 272 2.76 -2.26 1.36
N TRP A 273 3.55 -2.43 2.40
CA TRP A 273 3.19 -2.11 3.78
C TRP A 273 4.40 -2.00 4.71
N CYS A 274 4.17 -1.45 5.91
CA CYS A 274 5.04 -1.60 7.08
C CYS A 274 4.21 -1.46 8.35
N ASN A 275 4.81 -1.73 9.51
CA ASN A 275 4.31 -1.28 10.79
C ASN A 275 5.29 -0.29 11.41
N VAL A 276 4.78 0.79 11.98
CA VAL A 276 5.58 1.82 12.64
C VAL A 276 5.37 1.70 14.14
N ASP A 277 6.45 1.49 14.90
CA ASP A 277 6.41 1.40 16.35
C ASP A 277 6.79 2.75 16.96
N LEU A 278 5.98 3.23 17.89
CA LEU A 278 6.08 4.56 18.48
C LEU A 278 5.96 4.50 19.99
N ARG A 279 6.58 5.46 20.68
CA ARG A 279 6.28 5.76 22.08
C ARG A 279 5.65 7.12 22.24
N VAL A 280 4.63 7.17 23.08
CA VAL A 280 3.89 8.39 23.39
C VAL A 280 3.98 8.67 24.88
N SER A 281 4.65 9.77 25.23
CA SER A 281 4.77 10.24 26.61
C SER A 281 3.45 10.82 27.13
N ASP A 282 3.36 11.04 28.45
CA ASP A 282 2.15 11.56 29.11
C ASP A 282 1.69 12.93 28.58
N ASN A 283 2.63 13.75 28.10
CA ASN A 283 2.32 15.05 27.47
C ASN A 283 1.91 14.95 25.99
N GLY A 284 1.80 13.74 25.44
CA GLY A 284 1.42 13.48 24.05
C GLY A 284 2.54 13.74 23.03
N THR A 285 3.81 13.72 23.44
CA THR A 285 4.94 13.76 22.50
C THR A 285 5.10 12.37 21.87
N ILE A 286 5.15 12.33 20.55
CA ILE A 286 5.25 11.08 19.78
C ILE A 286 6.69 10.94 19.32
N THR A 287 7.30 9.79 19.58
CA THR A 287 8.64 9.45 19.10
C THR A 287 8.61 8.11 18.38
N VAL A 288 9.08 8.08 17.14
CA VAL A 288 9.14 6.83 16.35
C VAL A 288 10.36 6.03 16.79
N ILE A 289 10.11 4.79 17.22
CA ILE A 289 11.14 3.88 17.68
C ILE A 289 11.62 2.99 16.54
N GLU A 290 10.74 2.54 15.66
CA GLU A 290 11.11 1.61 14.59
C GLU A 290 10.11 1.66 13.43
N VAL A 291 10.59 1.32 12.24
CA VAL A 291 9.75 0.95 11.10
C VAL A 291 10.05 -0.51 10.81
N ASN A 292 9.11 -1.40 11.14
CA ASN A 292 9.19 -2.81 10.81
C ASN A 292 8.62 -3.04 9.39
N PRO A 293 9.45 -3.38 8.41
CA PRO A 293 8.99 -3.58 7.04
C PRO A 293 8.26 -4.93 6.84
N MET A 294 8.33 -5.84 7.82
CA MET A 294 7.65 -7.14 7.80
C MET A 294 6.72 -7.29 9.02
N PRO A 295 5.58 -6.59 9.05
CA PRO A 295 4.60 -6.78 10.11
C PRO A 295 3.97 -8.18 10.06
N PRO A 296 3.44 -8.69 11.20
CA PRO A 296 2.76 -9.96 11.28
C PRO A 296 1.36 -9.88 10.64
N ILE A 297 1.31 -9.68 9.32
CA ILE A 297 0.08 -9.69 8.53
C ILE A 297 -0.13 -11.04 7.84
N PHE A 298 -1.39 -11.38 7.61
CA PHE A 298 -1.83 -12.68 7.09
C PHE A 298 -1.39 -13.85 7.98
N GLN A 299 -1.18 -13.63 9.26
CA GLN A 299 -0.55 -14.65 10.10
C GLN A 299 -1.54 -15.76 10.47
N VAL A 300 -1.07 -17.00 10.35
CA VAL A 300 -1.79 -18.16 10.88
C VAL A 300 -1.61 -18.19 12.41
N GLY A 301 -2.50 -17.55 13.16
CA GLY A 301 -2.50 -17.59 14.62
C GLY A 301 -2.69 -16.22 15.27
N ASP A 302 -1.58 -15.51 15.52
CA ASP A 302 -1.61 -14.11 15.98
C ASP A 302 -2.30 -13.24 14.92
N LYS A 303 -3.24 -12.40 15.34
CA LYS A 303 -4.07 -11.56 14.46
C LYS A 303 -4.06 -10.10 14.86
N SER A 304 -3.07 -9.64 15.63
CA SER A 304 -2.98 -8.23 16.08
C SER A 304 -3.09 -7.25 14.91
N THR A 305 -2.13 -7.27 13.98
CA THR A 305 -2.17 -6.42 12.77
C THR A 305 -3.31 -6.80 11.82
N ASP A 306 -3.66 -8.08 11.72
CA ASP A 306 -4.78 -8.52 10.90
C ASP A 306 -6.12 -7.95 11.38
N THR A 307 -6.29 -7.72 12.68
CA THR A 307 -7.51 -7.13 13.25
C THR A 307 -7.75 -5.72 12.71
N VAL A 308 -6.69 -4.92 12.54
CA VAL A 308 -6.86 -3.56 12.00
C VAL A 308 -7.15 -3.58 10.49
N ILE A 309 -6.58 -4.53 9.75
CA ILE A 309 -6.87 -4.69 8.32
C ILE A 309 -8.31 -5.15 8.13
N GLU A 310 -8.75 -6.20 8.83
CA GLU A 310 -10.08 -6.78 8.71
C GLU A 310 -11.18 -5.76 9.01
N LYS A 311 -11.01 -5.01 10.11
CA LYS A 311 -12.05 -4.09 10.59
C LYS A 311 -12.02 -2.75 9.89
N PHE A 312 -10.84 -2.25 9.53
CA PHE A 312 -10.73 -0.84 9.15
C PHE A 312 -10.38 -0.68 7.68
N PHE A 313 -9.48 -1.47 7.08
CA PHE A 313 -9.20 -1.32 5.66
C PHE A 313 -10.45 -1.66 4.82
N PRO A 314 -11.00 -0.73 4.00
CA PRO A 314 -12.22 -0.99 3.25
C PRO A 314 -12.04 -2.18 2.30
N GLY A 315 -12.89 -3.20 2.44
CA GLY A 315 -12.77 -4.47 1.72
C GLY A 315 -11.80 -5.49 2.34
N GLY A 316 -11.25 -5.18 3.53
CA GLY A 316 -10.44 -6.06 4.36
C GLY A 316 -9.17 -6.59 3.66
N HIS A 317 -8.70 -7.75 4.12
CA HIS A 317 -7.51 -8.41 3.55
C HIS A 317 -7.63 -8.69 2.06
N LYS A 318 -8.82 -9.05 1.59
CA LYS A 318 -9.05 -9.34 0.17
C LYS A 318 -8.74 -8.10 -0.68
N ALA A 319 -9.23 -6.93 -0.28
CA ALA A 319 -8.92 -5.68 -0.96
C ALA A 319 -7.46 -5.25 -0.78
N LEU A 320 -6.82 -5.59 0.34
CA LEU A 320 -5.38 -5.33 0.54
C LEU A 320 -4.53 -6.15 -0.44
N ILE A 321 -4.83 -7.43 -0.63
CA ILE A 321 -4.16 -8.31 -1.60
C ILE A 321 -4.36 -7.77 -3.03
N ASP A 322 -5.60 -7.48 -3.39
CA ASP A 322 -5.94 -6.87 -4.68
C ASP A 322 -5.19 -5.55 -4.90
N GLY A 323 -5.15 -4.70 -3.87
CA GLY A 323 -4.46 -3.42 -3.89
C GLY A 323 -2.95 -3.58 -4.13
N ALA A 324 -2.31 -4.52 -3.46
CA ALA A 324 -0.89 -4.82 -3.66
C ALA A 324 -0.60 -5.33 -5.09
N ILE A 325 -1.47 -6.18 -5.63
CA ILE A 325 -1.39 -6.69 -7.02
C ILE A 325 -1.58 -5.55 -8.03
N ALA A 326 -2.59 -4.71 -7.83
CA ALA A 326 -2.83 -3.57 -8.72
C ALA A 326 -1.69 -2.54 -8.63
N ASN A 327 -1.10 -2.28 -7.45
CA ASN A 327 0.08 -1.42 -7.31
C ASN A 327 1.24 -1.96 -8.15
N PHE A 328 1.49 -3.27 -8.07
CA PHE A 328 2.53 -3.91 -8.86
C PHE A 328 2.31 -3.72 -10.37
N PHE A 329 1.11 -3.99 -10.88
CA PHE A 329 0.83 -3.85 -12.31
C PHE A 329 0.81 -2.39 -12.77
N LEU A 330 0.31 -1.46 -11.95
CA LEU A 330 0.34 -0.03 -12.28
C LEU A 330 1.76 0.51 -12.40
N ARG A 331 2.72 -0.04 -11.64
CA ARG A 331 4.13 0.34 -11.70
C ARG A 331 4.90 -0.37 -12.82
N ASN A 332 4.67 -1.66 -13.01
CA ASN A 332 5.53 -2.52 -13.85
C ASN A 332 4.93 -2.90 -15.21
N ALA A 333 3.61 -2.87 -15.35
CA ALA A 333 2.91 -3.24 -16.58
C ALA A 333 1.73 -2.27 -16.85
N PRO A 334 2.00 -0.96 -16.98
CA PRO A 334 0.93 0.00 -17.19
C PRO A 334 0.19 -0.29 -18.50
N ARG A 335 -1.14 -0.37 -18.44
CA ARG A 335 -2.03 -0.53 -19.60
C ARG A 335 -2.18 0.77 -20.40
N LEU A 336 -1.08 1.48 -20.61
CA LEU A 336 -1.10 2.84 -21.15
C LEU A 336 -1.69 2.89 -22.56
N ASP A 337 -1.29 1.96 -23.44
CA ASP A 337 -1.84 1.86 -24.81
C ASP A 337 -3.35 1.65 -24.80
N THR A 338 -3.85 0.72 -23.98
CA THR A 338 -5.29 0.47 -23.85
C THR A 338 -6.02 1.72 -23.35
N VAL A 339 -5.52 2.38 -22.30
CA VAL A 339 -6.12 3.62 -21.76
C VAL A 339 -6.14 4.73 -22.83
N GLN A 340 -5.05 4.91 -23.58
CA GLN A 340 -4.97 5.90 -24.65
C GLN A 340 -5.96 5.63 -25.78
N ARG A 341 -6.13 4.35 -26.17
CA ARG A 341 -7.10 3.97 -27.19
C ARG A 341 -8.54 4.18 -26.73
N VAL A 342 -8.87 3.81 -25.49
CA VAL A 342 -10.19 4.11 -24.91
C VAL A 342 -10.44 5.62 -24.87
N ALA A 343 -9.45 6.41 -24.43
CA ALA A 343 -9.54 7.87 -24.41
C ALA A 343 -9.78 8.45 -25.82
N ALA A 344 -9.06 7.96 -26.84
CA ALA A 344 -9.25 8.38 -28.23
C ALA A 344 -10.66 8.07 -28.77
N THR A 345 -11.23 6.93 -28.38
CA THR A 345 -12.61 6.56 -28.73
C THR A 345 -13.62 7.53 -28.13
N TYR A 346 -13.48 7.87 -26.85
CA TYR A 346 -14.34 8.87 -26.23
C TYR A 346 -14.08 10.29 -26.76
N ASP A 347 -12.84 10.64 -27.12
CA ASP A 347 -12.53 11.91 -27.78
C ASP A 347 -13.29 12.05 -29.12
N GLY A 348 -13.31 11.00 -29.94
CA GLY A 348 -14.06 10.96 -31.20
C GLY A 348 -15.59 10.90 -31.02
N PHE A 349 -16.06 10.51 -29.83
CA PHE A 349 -17.48 10.42 -29.51
C PHE A 349 -18.05 11.65 -28.78
N ALA A 350 -17.19 12.45 -28.14
CA ALA A 350 -17.56 13.53 -27.22
C ALA A 350 -18.68 14.46 -27.73
N GLY A 351 -18.54 15.01 -28.94
CA GLY A 351 -19.54 15.94 -29.51
C GLY A 351 -20.92 15.33 -29.78
N ARG A 352 -21.06 14.00 -29.76
CA ARG A 352 -22.34 13.28 -29.94
C ARG A 352 -22.82 12.57 -28.68
N TYR A 353 -22.02 12.58 -27.62
CA TYR A 353 -22.26 11.80 -26.40
C TYR A 353 -23.62 12.13 -25.79
N ASP A 354 -23.87 13.39 -25.45
CA ASP A 354 -25.13 13.84 -24.85
C ASP A 354 -26.35 13.49 -25.69
N GLY A 355 -26.25 13.67 -27.01
CA GLY A 355 -27.33 13.33 -27.94
C GLY A 355 -27.58 11.83 -27.99
N SER A 356 -26.53 11.01 -27.95
CA SER A 356 -26.64 9.55 -27.94
C SER A 356 -27.24 9.03 -26.63
N ILE A 357 -26.80 9.54 -25.47
CA ILE A 357 -27.40 9.17 -24.18
C ILE A 357 -28.85 9.64 -24.13
N SER A 358 -29.17 10.85 -24.62
CA SER A 358 -30.54 11.37 -24.67
C SER A 358 -31.54 10.52 -25.46
N GLN A 359 -31.06 9.75 -26.45
CA GLN A 359 -31.88 8.79 -27.19
C GLN A 359 -32.10 7.48 -26.44
N GLN A 360 -31.25 7.18 -25.45
CA GLN A 360 -31.36 6.03 -24.55
C GLN A 360 -32.15 6.46 -23.30
N VAL A 361 -33.49 6.46 -23.41
CA VAL A 361 -34.41 6.99 -22.38
C VAL A 361 -34.04 6.49 -20.97
N SER A 362 -33.84 5.19 -20.80
CA SER A 362 -33.50 4.60 -19.49
C SER A 362 -32.13 5.05 -18.95
N ALA A 363 -31.13 5.26 -19.83
CA ALA A 363 -29.81 5.73 -19.41
C ALA A 363 -29.91 7.16 -18.84
N MET A 364 -30.59 8.06 -19.55
CA MET A 364 -30.80 9.42 -19.06
C MET A 364 -31.66 9.49 -17.80
N GLU A 365 -32.69 8.65 -17.68
CA GLU A 365 -33.51 8.57 -16.47
C GLU A 365 -32.67 8.12 -15.28
N ASN A 366 -31.81 7.12 -15.44
CA ASN A 366 -30.92 6.66 -14.38
C ASN A 366 -29.92 7.75 -13.95
N ILE A 367 -29.31 8.47 -14.89
CA ILE A 367 -28.39 9.59 -14.59
C ILE A 367 -29.14 10.72 -13.89
N ARG A 368 -30.35 11.08 -14.35
CA ARG A 368 -31.17 12.14 -13.75
C ARG A 368 -31.61 11.76 -12.33
N ASP A 369 -32.04 10.53 -12.11
CA ASP A 369 -32.38 10.02 -10.79
C ASP A 369 -31.16 10.10 -9.87
N LEU A 370 -29.98 9.67 -10.33
CA LEU A 370 -28.74 9.76 -9.55
C LEU A 370 -28.41 11.20 -9.14
N ALA A 371 -28.47 12.12 -10.10
CA ALA A 371 -28.16 13.54 -9.88
C ALA A 371 -29.16 14.27 -8.97
N SER A 372 -30.41 13.78 -8.88
CA SER A 372 -31.50 14.49 -8.19
C SER A 372 -32.01 13.80 -6.92
N LYS A 373 -31.81 12.49 -6.76
CA LYS A 373 -32.36 11.71 -5.63
C LYS A 373 -31.61 11.96 -4.32
N TYR A 374 -30.31 12.27 -4.40
CA TYR A 374 -29.44 12.41 -3.24
C TYR A 374 -28.97 13.86 -3.07
N ALA A 375 -28.68 14.23 -1.81
CA ALA A 375 -27.97 15.46 -1.50
C ALA A 375 -26.47 15.30 -1.76
N TYR A 376 -25.88 16.34 -2.35
CA TYR A 376 -24.47 16.42 -2.73
C TYR A 376 -23.83 17.71 -2.19
N ASP A 377 -24.18 18.12 -0.96
CA ASP A 377 -23.68 19.35 -0.35
C ASP A 377 -22.15 19.31 -0.18
N GLY A 378 -21.45 20.38 -0.59
CA GLY A 378 -20.00 20.47 -0.48
C GLY A 378 -19.28 20.05 -1.76
N VAL A 379 -18.15 19.34 -1.64
CA VAL A 379 -17.29 18.95 -2.76
C VAL A 379 -17.62 17.54 -3.26
N VAL A 380 -17.88 17.41 -4.55
CA VAL A 380 -18.16 16.13 -5.23
C VAL A 380 -17.02 15.80 -6.19
N LEU A 381 -16.41 14.62 -6.02
CA LEU A 381 -15.49 14.06 -6.99
C LEU A 381 -16.24 13.08 -7.90
N ASP A 382 -16.35 13.41 -9.17
CA ASP A 382 -17.07 12.64 -10.19
C ASP A 382 -16.07 11.88 -11.07
N LEU A 383 -16.00 10.56 -10.87
CA LEU A 383 -15.06 9.66 -11.52
C LEU A 383 -15.64 9.17 -12.85
N GLY A 384 -14.96 9.50 -13.95
CA GLY A 384 -15.48 9.30 -15.30
C GLY A 384 -16.61 10.28 -15.62
N CYS A 385 -16.38 11.57 -15.38
CA CYS A 385 -17.43 12.59 -15.44
C CYS A 385 -18.03 12.81 -16.84
N GLY A 386 -17.34 12.36 -17.90
CA GLY A 386 -17.75 12.57 -19.29
C GLY A 386 -17.93 14.06 -19.58
N THR A 387 -19.05 14.41 -20.20
CA THR A 387 -19.48 15.80 -20.48
C THR A 387 -20.11 16.50 -19.26
N GLY A 388 -20.02 15.92 -18.06
CA GLY A 388 -20.52 16.53 -16.82
C GLY A 388 -22.03 16.42 -16.63
N LEU A 389 -22.67 15.35 -17.13
CA LEU A 389 -24.13 15.18 -17.05
C LEU A 389 -24.65 15.18 -15.59
N ILE A 390 -23.94 14.53 -14.67
CA ILE A 390 -24.36 14.44 -13.26
C ILE A 390 -24.44 15.84 -12.63
N GLY A 391 -23.36 16.62 -12.73
CA GLY A 391 -23.34 17.98 -12.19
C GLY A 391 -24.40 18.88 -12.84
N ARG A 392 -24.53 18.84 -14.17
CA ARG A 392 -25.52 19.65 -14.89
C ARG A 392 -26.95 19.36 -14.45
N LEU A 393 -27.33 18.09 -14.41
CA LEU A 393 -28.68 17.68 -13.99
C LEU A 393 -28.94 17.96 -12.50
N HIS A 394 -27.89 17.91 -11.67
CA HIS A 394 -27.98 18.30 -10.27
C HIS A 394 -28.30 19.81 -10.14
N ASP A 395 -27.57 20.66 -10.85
CA ASP A 395 -27.75 22.12 -10.85
C ASP A 395 -29.12 22.52 -11.44
N GLU A 396 -29.56 21.87 -12.52
CA GLU A 396 -30.89 22.09 -13.10
C GLU A 396 -32.01 21.85 -12.07
N LYS A 397 -31.87 20.82 -11.23
CA LYS A 397 -32.89 20.45 -10.25
C LYS A 397 -32.80 21.28 -8.96
N ASN A 398 -31.59 21.50 -8.46
CA ASN A 398 -31.36 22.02 -7.11
C ASN A 398 -30.97 23.50 -7.10
N GLY A 399 -30.62 24.08 -8.24
CA GLY A 399 -30.09 25.42 -8.38
C GLY A 399 -28.56 25.43 -8.37
N ALA A 400 -27.97 26.29 -9.20
CA ALA A 400 -26.53 26.37 -9.42
C ALA A 400 -25.75 26.68 -8.13
N GLY A 401 -24.59 26.02 -7.99
CA GLY A 401 -23.60 26.34 -6.95
C GLY A 401 -23.88 25.74 -5.57
N LYS A 402 -24.82 24.80 -5.44
CA LYS A 402 -25.05 24.05 -4.19
C LYS A 402 -23.98 23.01 -3.91
N ALA A 403 -23.43 22.43 -4.97
CA ALA A 403 -22.35 21.45 -4.92
C ALA A 403 -21.18 21.97 -5.77
N LYS A 404 -19.96 21.61 -5.37
CA LYS A 404 -18.73 21.92 -6.10
C LYS A 404 -18.21 20.65 -6.75
N PHE A 405 -18.42 20.52 -8.06
CA PHE A 405 -18.00 19.34 -8.79
C PHE A 405 -16.54 19.45 -9.27
N ILE A 406 -15.76 18.41 -9.01
CA ILE A 406 -14.45 18.14 -9.60
C ILE A 406 -14.57 16.85 -10.38
N GLY A 407 -14.26 16.88 -11.68
CA GLY A 407 -14.32 15.70 -12.54
C GLY A 407 -12.99 14.97 -12.62
N VAL A 408 -13.03 13.69 -12.96
CA VAL A 408 -11.88 12.91 -13.45
C VAL A 408 -12.30 12.24 -14.75
N ASP A 409 -11.53 12.39 -15.82
CA ASP A 409 -11.82 11.72 -17.09
C ASP A 409 -10.53 11.40 -17.86
N ILE A 410 -10.55 10.36 -18.69
CA ILE A 410 -9.43 10.02 -19.57
C ILE A 410 -9.47 10.79 -20.89
N SER A 411 -10.66 11.24 -21.32
CA SER A 411 -10.89 11.93 -22.59
C SER A 411 -10.71 13.44 -22.44
N SER A 412 -9.79 13.98 -23.23
CA SER A 412 -9.54 15.41 -23.30
C SER A 412 -10.73 16.20 -23.84
N LYS A 413 -11.49 15.62 -24.79
CA LYS A 413 -12.67 16.28 -25.38
C LYS A 413 -13.90 16.20 -24.50
N MET A 414 -14.10 15.11 -23.76
CA MET A 414 -15.14 15.06 -22.73
C MET A 414 -14.89 16.13 -21.65
N ARG A 415 -13.65 16.23 -21.18
CA ARG A 415 -13.21 17.28 -20.25
C ARG A 415 -13.52 18.68 -20.76
N ASP A 416 -13.13 19.00 -21.99
CA ASP A 416 -13.34 20.33 -22.57
C ASP A 416 -14.83 20.69 -22.57
N LEU A 417 -15.70 19.79 -23.04
CA LEU A 417 -17.15 19.98 -23.04
C LEU A 417 -17.72 20.11 -21.62
N CYS A 418 -17.25 19.30 -20.67
CA CYS A 418 -17.66 19.38 -19.27
C CYS A 418 -17.40 20.79 -18.69
N LEU A 419 -16.22 21.35 -18.95
CA LEU A 419 -15.82 22.68 -18.46
C LEU A 419 -16.57 23.83 -19.17
N GLU A 420 -16.93 23.67 -20.44
CA GLU A 420 -17.72 24.67 -21.19
C GLU A 420 -19.07 24.97 -20.52
N HIS A 421 -19.64 23.99 -19.79
CA HIS A 421 -20.90 24.14 -19.07
C HIS A 421 -20.79 24.92 -17.76
N LYS A 422 -19.57 25.17 -17.25
CA LYS A 422 -19.30 25.98 -16.04
C LYS A 422 -19.91 25.45 -14.74
N VAL A 423 -20.29 24.17 -14.70
CA VAL A 423 -20.78 23.50 -13.49
C VAL A 423 -19.64 22.88 -12.68
N TYR A 424 -18.61 22.38 -13.36
CA TYR A 424 -17.44 21.76 -12.74
C TYR A 424 -16.35 22.82 -12.53
N GLU A 425 -15.76 22.87 -11.33
CA GLU A 425 -14.64 23.77 -11.01
C GLU A 425 -13.36 23.35 -11.75
N ALA A 426 -13.15 22.04 -11.88
CA ALA A 426 -12.01 21.47 -12.57
C ALA A 426 -12.34 20.04 -13.06
N VAL A 427 -11.58 19.57 -14.04
CA VAL A 427 -11.59 18.16 -14.46
C VAL A 427 -10.14 17.68 -14.63
N ILE A 428 -9.77 16.67 -13.85
CA ILE A 428 -8.44 16.07 -13.82
C ILE A 428 -8.34 15.04 -14.95
N LEU A 429 -7.35 15.16 -15.82
CA LEU A 429 -7.12 14.16 -16.88
C LEU A 429 -6.32 12.97 -16.37
N GLY A 430 -6.87 11.78 -16.56
CA GLY A 430 -6.17 10.53 -16.33
C GLY A 430 -7.09 9.38 -15.91
N PRO A 431 -6.55 8.15 -15.90
CA PRO A 431 -7.32 6.97 -15.51
C PRO A 431 -7.62 6.99 -14.01
N VAL A 432 -8.86 6.68 -13.64
CA VAL A 432 -9.37 6.83 -12.25
C VAL A 432 -8.52 6.05 -11.24
N GLN A 433 -8.02 4.86 -11.61
CA GLN A 433 -7.18 4.04 -10.74
C GLN A 433 -5.78 4.62 -10.48
N LYS A 434 -5.29 5.55 -11.32
CA LYS A 434 -4.05 6.29 -11.05
C LYS A 434 -4.30 7.60 -10.32
N ILE A 435 -5.37 8.30 -10.69
CA ILE A 435 -5.71 9.59 -10.07
C ILE A 435 -6.10 9.40 -8.61
N LEU A 436 -7.00 8.46 -8.31
CA LEU A 436 -7.59 8.34 -6.98
C LEU A 436 -6.56 7.97 -5.91
N ILE A 437 -5.58 7.13 -6.24
CA ILE A 437 -4.54 6.68 -5.31
C ILE A 437 -3.53 7.78 -4.95
N VAL A 438 -3.31 8.77 -5.82
CA VAL A 438 -2.46 9.93 -5.51
C VAL A 438 -3.26 11.15 -5.05
N TYR A 439 -4.59 11.10 -5.14
CA TYR A 439 -5.46 12.17 -4.67
C TYR A 439 -5.43 12.22 -3.14
N GLN A 440 -4.91 13.33 -2.59
CA GLN A 440 -4.70 13.49 -1.14
C GLN A 440 -5.84 14.24 -0.46
N LYS A 441 -6.63 15.01 -1.22
CA LYS A 441 -7.65 15.90 -0.65
C LYS A 441 -8.93 15.12 -0.37
N PRO A 442 -9.43 15.13 0.86
CA PRO A 442 -10.77 14.65 1.14
C PRO A 442 -11.86 15.37 0.34
N VAL A 443 -12.95 14.68 0.05
CA VAL A 443 -14.16 15.27 -0.57
C VAL A 443 -15.42 14.84 0.17
N ASP A 444 -16.49 15.59 0.01
CA ASP A 444 -17.78 15.28 0.66
C ASP A 444 -18.42 14.05 0.04
N HIS A 445 -18.38 13.98 -1.29
CA HIS A 445 -19.03 12.95 -2.06
C HIS A 445 -18.13 12.41 -3.15
N ILE A 446 -18.19 11.11 -3.41
CA ILE A 446 -17.63 10.49 -4.61
C ILE A 446 -18.76 9.87 -5.41
N VAL A 447 -18.80 10.17 -6.71
CA VAL A 447 -19.73 9.58 -7.67
C VAL A 447 -18.94 8.92 -8.79
N CYS A 448 -19.37 7.76 -9.27
CA CYS A 448 -18.77 7.08 -10.42
C CYS A 448 -19.84 6.36 -11.23
N MET A 449 -20.17 6.86 -12.42
CA MET A 449 -21.18 6.27 -13.30
C MET A 449 -20.54 5.76 -14.59
N GLY A 450 -20.80 4.50 -14.94
CA GLY A 450 -20.43 3.95 -16.25
C GLY A 450 -18.92 3.89 -16.54
N THR A 451 -18.09 3.75 -15.50
CA THR A 451 -16.62 3.73 -15.65
C THR A 451 -15.95 2.50 -15.02
N LEU A 452 -16.52 1.94 -13.95
CA LEU A 452 -15.90 0.83 -13.22
C LEU A 452 -15.67 -0.42 -14.09
N HIS A 453 -16.47 -0.64 -15.13
CA HIS A 453 -16.34 -1.78 -16.04
C HIS A 453 -15.04 -1.79 -16.85
N PHE A 454 -14.28 -0.69 -16.90
CA PHE A 454 -12.94 -0.67 -17.52
C PHE A 454 -11.80 -1.08 -16.57
N LEU A 455 -12.07 -1.17 -15.27
CA LEU A 455 -11.08 -1.55 -14.27
C LEU A 455 -10.91 -3.07 -14.27
N SER A 456 -9.69 -3.57 -14.08
CA SER A 456 -9.50 -4.96 -13.64
C SER A 456 -10.11 -5.18 -12.25
N THR A 457 -10.33 -6.44 -11.88
CA THR A 457 -10.82 -6.79 -10.53
C THR A 457 -9.95 -6.22 -9.41
N TYR A 458 -8.64 -6.15 -9.59
CA TYR A 458 -7.71 -5.63 -8.59
C TYR A 458 -7.77 -4.10 -8.49
N GLU A 459 -7.83 -3.42 -9.64
CA GLU A 459 -8.00 -1.96 -9.71
C GLU A 459 -9.35 -1.54 -9.13
N LEU A 460 -10.42 -2.34 -9.31
CA LEU A 460 -11.73 -2.09 -8.70
C LEU A 460 -11.61 -2.02 -7.18
N SER A 461 -11.08 -3.05 -6.52
CA SER A 461 -10.92 -3.08 -5.07
C SER A 461 -10.12 -1.88 -4.58
N MET A 462 -9.01 -1.56 -5.25
CA MET A 462 -8.19 -0.38 -4.92
C MET A 462 -8.97 0.94 -5.05
N VAL A 463 -9.72 1.13 -6.14
CA VAL A 463 -10.54 2.33 -6.38
C VAL A 463 -11.65 2.46 -5.36
N LEU A 464 -12.34 1.36 -5.04
CA LEU A 464 -13.38 1.35 -4.00
C LEU A 464 -12.78 1.67 -2.64
N SER A 465 -11.70 1.00 -2.24
CA SER A 465 -11.05 1.26 -0.95
C SER A 465 -10.63 2.72 -0.82
N ARG A 466 -10.04 3.28 -1.88
CA ARG A 466 -9.64 4.67 -1.88
C ARG A 466 -10.83 5.64 -1.90
N SER A 467 -11.94 5.26 -2.53
CA SER A 467 -13.17 6.06 -2.49
C SER A 467 -13.71 6.17 -1.07
N PHE A 468 -13.81 5.06 -0.34
CA PHE A 468 -14.27 5.06 1.05
C PHE A 468 -13.31 5.75 2.02
N GLN A 469 -12.02 5.85 1.66
CA GLN A 469 -11.02 6.61 2.40
C GLN A 469 -11.14 8.12 2.22
N LEU A 470 -11.49 8.56 1.01
CA LEU A 470 -11.50 9.97 0.63
C LEU A 470 -12.86 10.64 0.87
N ALA A 471 -13.95 9.88 0.75
CA ALA A 471 -15.30 10.39 0.90
C ALA A 471 -15.66 10.59 2.38
N ARG A 472 -16.24 11.76 2.65
CA ARG A 472 -16.67 12.17 3.99
C ARG A 472 -18.12 11.80 4.26
N SER A 473 -19.00 11.98 3.28
CA SER A 473 -20.43 11.83 3.46
C SER A 473 -20.97 10.63 2.72
N SER A 474 -20.59 10.46 1.44
CA SER A 474 -21.12 9.36 0.64
C SER A 474 -20.25 8.91 -0.53
N VAL A 475 -20.43 7.65 -0.90
CA VAL A 475 -19.87 7.03 -2.10
C VAL A 475 -21.02 6.46 -2.90
N THR A 476 -21.16 6.91 -4.14
CA THR A 476 -22.16 6.40 -5.08
C THR A 476 -21.48 5.88 -6.33
N PHE A 477 -21.79 4.66 -6.75
CA PHE A 477 -21.27 4.18 -8.02
C PHE A 477 -22.24 3.23 -8.72
N SER A 478 -22.04 3.09 -10.03
CA SER A 478 -22.76 2.13 -10.85
C SER A 478 -21.86 0.97 -11.29
N VAL A 479 -22.48 -0.19 -11.40
CA VAL A 479 -21.90 -1.39 -11.99
C VAL A 479 -22.77 -1.76 -13.18
N ASP A 480 -22.14 -1.84 -14.33
CA ASP A 480 -22.77 -2.29 -15.55
C ASP A 480 -22.59 -3.81 -15.68
N GLU A 481 -23.70 -4.52 -15.78
CA GLU A 481 -23.75 -5.98 -15.93
C GLU A 481 -23.47 -6.33 -17.40
N ILE A 482 -22.19 -6.43 -17.75
CA ILE A 482 -21.73 -6.61 -19.12
C ILE A 482 -21.98 -8.06 -19.57
N PRO A 483 -22.89 -8.31 -20.54
CA PRO A 483 -23.13 -9.66 -21.02
C PRO A 483 -21.99 -10.14 -21.93
N PRO A 484 -21.67 -11.45 -21.99
CA PRO A 484 -20.58 -11.98 -22.82
C PRO A 484 -20.65 -11.55 -24.30
N VAL A 485 -21.86 -11.49 -24.86
CA VAL A 485 -22.12 -11.06 -26.25
C VAL A 485 -21.58 -9.65 -26.55
N TYR A 486 -21.49 -8.78 -25.56
CA TYR A 486 -20.91 -7.44 -25.72
C TYR A 486 -19.43 -7.54 -26.11
N ASN A 487 -18.63 -8.26 -25.32
CA ASN A 487 -17.19 -8.39 -25.56
C ASN A 487 -16.88 -9.26 -26.78
N ASP A 488 -17.66 -10.31 -27.03
CA ASP A 488 -17.52 -11.15 -28.22
C ASP A 488 -17.74 -10.33 -29.51
N SER A 489 -18.73 -9.43 -29.48
CA SER A 489 -19.01 -8.54 -30.61
C SER A 489 -17.89 -7.51 -30.82
N LEU A 490 -17.34 -6.93 -29.75
CA LEU A 490 -16.18 -6.03 -29.83
C LEU A 490 -14.97 -6.72 -30.44
N LYS A 491 -14.67 -7.96 -30.02
CA LYS A 491 -13.60 -8.79 -30.59
C LYS A 491 -13.83 -9.04 -32.08
N ALA A 492 -15.06 -9.34 -32.49
CA ALA A 492 -15.39 -9.61 -33.89
C ALA A 492 -15.17 -8.40 -34.81
N ILE A 493 -15.25 -7.17 -34.29
CA ILE A 493 -15.04 -5.94 -35.07
C ILE A 493 -13.66 -5.29 -34.83
N GLY A 494 -12.75 -5.94 -34.10
CA GLY A 494 -11.40 -5.43 -33.83
C GLY A 494 -11.32 -4.35 -32.75
N GLU A 495 -12.37 -4.18 -31.96
CA GLU A 495 -12.52 -3.16 -30.92
C GLU A 495 -12.26 -3.73 -29.51
N GLN A 496 -11.48 -4.82 -29.38
CA GLN A 496 -11.28 -5.50 -28.09
C GLN A 496 -10.61 -4.67 -27.00
N TYR A 497 -10.04 -3.51 -27.33
CA TYR A 497 -9.49 -2.57 -26.33
C TYR A 497 -10.59 -1.86 -25.52
N MET A 498 -11.85 -1.92 -25.97
CA MET A 498 -13.05 -1.46 -25.25
C MET A 498 -13.68 -2.59 -24.41
N GLU A 499 -12.99 -3.73 -24.25
CA GLU A 499 -13.46 -4.84 -23.41
C GLU A 499 -13.83 -4.34 -22.02
N SER A 500 -14.99 -4.79 -21.55
CA SER A 500 -15.61 -4.33 -20.31
C SER A 500 -15.89 -5.51 -19.39
N LEU A 501 -15.71 -5.33 -18.10
CA LEU A 501 -15.89 -6.36 -17.08
C LEU A 501 -17.17 -6.12 -16.29
N ASP A 502 -17.90 -7.19 -16.04
CA ASP A 502 -18.98 -7.20 -15.06
C ASP A 502 -18.38 -7.36 -13.66
N HIS A 503 -18.58 -6.35 -12.83
CA HIS A 503 -18.04 -6.29 -11.48
C HIS A 503 -19.09 -6.54 -10.38
N LEU A 504 -20.32 -6.96 -10.73
CA LEU A 504 -21.41 -7.03 -9.76
C LEU A 504 -21.06 -7.94 -8.58
N THR A 505 -20.58 -9.15 -8.87
CA THR A 505 -20.12 -10.09 -7.84
C THR A 505 -18.93 -9.55 -7.04
N GLY A 506 -18.01 -8.84 -7.70
CA GLY A 506 -16.85 -8.23 -7.03
C GLY A 506 -17.24 -7.14 -6.03
N VAL A 507 -18.18 -6.27 -6.40
CA VAL A 507 -18.73 -5.23 -5.52
C VAL A 507 -19.52 -5.84 -4.37
N GLU A 508 -20.33 -6.86 -4.61
CA GLU A 508 -21.08 -7.54 -3.56
C GLU A 508 -20.15 -8.23 -2.55
N ALA A 509 -19.07 -8.85 -3.02
CA ALA A 509 -18.05 -9.45 -2.18
C ALA A 509 -17.20 -8.41 -1.43
N PHE A 510 -16.98 -7.21 -1.99
CA PHE A 510 -16.29 -6.10 -1.32
C PHE A 510 -17.05 -5.67 -0.05
N GLY A 511 -18.38 -5.76 -0.08
CA GLY A 511 -19.24 -5.53 1.09
C GLY A 511 -19.34 -4.06 1.49
N THR A 512 -19.78 -3.83 2.73
CA THR A 512 -19.92 -2.49 3.30
C THR A 512 -18.80 -2.25 4.31
N PRO A 513 -17.89 -1.28 4.09
CA PRO A 513 -16.83 -0.97 5.04
C PRO A 513 -17.38 -0.52 6.40
N VAL A 514 -16.62 -0.74 7.47
CA VAL A 514 -16.99 -0.27 8.82
C VAL A 514 -17.17 1.25 8.83
N GLY A 515 -18.24 1.73 9.47
CA GLY A 515 -18.61 3.15 9.51
C GLY A 515 -19.48 3.61 8.34
N TRP A 516 -19.82 2.70 7.42
CA TRP A 516 -20.66 2.98 6.26
C TRP A 516 -21.92 2.13 6.27
N LYS A 517 -22.94 2.62 5.57
CA LYS A 517 -24.19 1.90 5.32
C LYS A 517 -24.56 2.00 3.86
N LEU A 518 -24.89 0.85 3.28
CA LEU A 518 -25.61 0.80 2.02
C LEU A 518 -27.04 1.29 2.27
N VAL A 519 -27.32 2.55 1.93
CA VAL A 519 -28.63 3.17 2.17
C VAL A 519 -29.58 2.99 0.98
N ASP A 520 -29.04 2.71 -0.20
CA ASP A 520 -29.85 2.48 -1.39
C ASP A 520 -29.11 1.59 -2.38
N ARG A 521 -29.87 0.69 -3.02
CA ARG A 521 -29.41 -0.18 -4.09
C ARG A 521 -30.56 -0.45 -5.03
N TRP A 522 -30.33 -0.22 -6.32
CA TRP A 522 -31.34 -0.51 -7.34
C TRP A 522 -30.68 -1.00 -8.63
N ARG A 523 -31.41 -1.83 -9.35
CA ARG A 523 -31.02 -2.39 -10.64
C ARG A 523 -32.07 -2.02 -11.67
N ARG A 524 -31.64 -1.45 -12.78
CA ARG A 524 -32.53 -1.03 -13.88
C ARG A 524 -31.90 -1.35 -15.22
N PHE A 525 -32.71 -1.33 -16.27
CA PHE A 525 -32.17 -1.30 -17.61
C PHE A 525 -31.34 -0.02 -17.76
N GLY A 526 -30.07 -0.19 -18.12
CA GLY A 526 -29.10 0.89 -18.22
C GLY A 526 -29.11 1.47 -19.61
N TRP A 527 -28.51 0.75 -20.55
CA TRP A 527 -28.28 1.22 -21.89
C TRP A 527 -28.23 0.05 -22.88
N LYS A 528 -28.51 0.34 -24.15
CA LYS A 528 -28.23 -0.56 -25.26
C LYS A 528 -26.98 -0.08 -25.98
N SER A 529 -25.98 -0.94 -26.10
CA SER A 529 -24.73 -0.62 -26.78
C SER A 529 -25.02 -0.12 -28.21
N PRO A 530 -24.62 1.11 -28.57
CA PRO A 530 -24.80 1.61 -29.94
C PRO A 530 -23.94 0.83 -30.93
N THR A 531 -22.83 0.23 -30.47
CA THR A 531 -21.88 -0.51 -31.29
C THR A 531 -22.27 -1.97 -31.46
N THR A 532 -22.65 -2.64 -30.36
CA THR A 532 -22.87 -4.10 -30.36
C THR A 532 -24.35 -4.49 -30.29
N GLY A 533 -25.24 -3.55 -29.98
CA GLY A 533 -26.66 -3.82 -29.76
C GLY A 533 -26.97 -4.61 -28.48
N ALA A 534 -25.96 -4.94 -27.66
CA ALA A 534 -26.15 -5.65 -26.40
C ALA A 534 -26.91 -4.77 -25.40
N GLU A 535 -27.82 -5.40 -24.66
CA GLU A 535 -28.58 -4.77 -23.57
C GLU A 535 -27.80 -4.91 -22.26
N VAL A 536 -27.56 -3.79 -21.58
CA VAL A 536 -26.79 -3.72 -20.35
C VAL A 536 -27.70 -3.22 -19.23
N TYR A 537 -27.76 -3.97 -18.14
CA TYR A 537 -28.41 -3.54 -16.91
C TYR A 537 -27.38 -2.82 -16.04
N THR A 538 -27.82 -1.78 -15.34
CA THR A 538 -26.98 -1.02 -14.44
C THR A 538 -27.52 -1.17 -13.02
N SER A 539 -26.63 -1.59 -12.12
CA SER A 539 -26.87 -1.67 -10.69
C SER A 539 -26.16 -0.50 -10.00
N VAL A 540 -26.90 0.35 -9.28
CA VAL A 540 -26.34 1.48 -8.54
C VAL A 540 -26.33 1.16 -7.05
N PHE A 541 -25.23 1.55 -6.41
CA PHE A 541 -24.99 1.42 -4.98
C PHE A 541 -24.75 2.81 -4.41
N ARG A 542 -25.47 3.14 -3.33
CA ARG A 542 -25.28 4.37 -2.55
C ARG A 542 -24.93 4.00 -1.12
N PHE A 543 -23.72 4.38 -0.74
CA PHE A 543 -23.26 4.29 0.64
C PHE A 543 -23.28 5.68 1.27
N GLU A 544 -23.79 5.75 2.49
CA GLU A 544 -23.71 6.94 3.34
C GLU A 544 -23.05 6.56 4.65
N ARG A 545 -22.39 7.53 5.26
CA ARG A 545 -21.71 7.29 6.53
C ARG A 545 -22.72 7.17 7.67
N GLU A 546 -22.58 6.13 8.49
CA GLU A 546 -23.54 5.88 9.60
C GLU A 546 -23.35 6.83 10.76
N ASP A 547 -22.10 7.16 11.05
CA ASP A 547 -21.71 7.99 12.18
C ASP A 547 -20.68 9.02 11.72
N GLN A 548 -20.93 10.26 12.15
CA GLN A 548 -19.91 11.29 12.02
C GLN A 548 -18.71 11.05 12.96
N GLU A 549 -18.74 10.02 13.82
CA GLU A 549 -17.67 9.59 14.75
C GLU A 549 -16.68 8.54 14.16
N SER A 550 -17.11 7.60 13.31
CA SER A 550 -16.19 6.76 12.50
C SER A 550 -15.62 7.49 11.29
N PHE A 551 -16.24 8.63 10.92
CA PHE A 551 -15.77 9.59 9.90
C PHE A 551 -14.28 9.85 9.94
N HIS A 552 -13.79 9.75 11.15
CA HIS A 552 -12.62 10.37 11.62
C HIS A 552 -11.39 9.64 11.09
N TRP A 553 -11.23 8.33 11.26
CA TRP A 553 -9.88 7.78 11.25
C TRP A 553 -9.12 7.78 9.92
N PHE A 554 -9.69 8.12 8.76
CA PHE A 554 -8.91 8.39 7.52
C PHE A 554 -8.53 9.87 7.34
N MET A 555 -9.02 10.76 8.20
CA MET A 555 -9.02 12.21 8.03
C MET A 555 -8.50 12.90 9.30
N PRO A 556 -7.39 13.66 9.25
CA PRO A 556 -6.96 14.44 10.41
C PRO A 556 -8.00 15.49 10.79
N GLU A 557 -8.21 15.74 12.08
CA GLU A 557 -9.20 16.70 12.61
C GLU A 557 -8.99 18.12 12.05
N SER A 558 -7.75 18.48 11.72
CA SER A 558 -7.41 19.72 11.01
C SER A 558 -8.09 19.85 9.64
N ALA A 559 -8.33 18.74 8.92
CA ALA A 559 -9.01 18.75 7.63
C ALA A 559 -10.51 19.07 7.73
N ARG A 560 -11.12 19.00 8.93
CA ARG A 560 -12.50 19.49 9.17
C ARG A 560 -12.61 21.01 9.18
N LYS A 561 -11.51 21.72 9.43
CA LYS A 561 -11.48 23.18 9.61
C LYS A 561 -10.76 23.92 8.48
N LEU A 562 -10.21 23.21 7.49
CA LEU A 562 -9.57 23.87 6.36
C LEU A 562 -10.62 24.57 5.49
N PRO A 563 -10.50 25.88 5.23
CA PRO A 563 -11.24 26.51 4.15
C PRO A 563 -10.85 25.82 2.84
N ILE A 564 -11.81 25.77 1.90
CA ILE A 564 -11.61 25.24 0.56
C ILE A 564 -10.51 26.09 -0.10
N ILE A 565 -9.28 25.55 -0.13
CA ILE A 565 -8.17 26.15 -0.88
C ILE A 565 -8.44 25.83 -2.34
N GLU A 566 -8.58 26.88 -3.16
CA GLU A 566 -8.77 26.78 -4.60
C GLU A 566 -7.76 25.78 -5.19
N PRO A 567 -8.18 24.87 -6.09
CA PRO A 567 -7.23 24.10 -6.85
C PRO A 567 -6.33 25.08 -7.61
N ASN A 568 -5.02 25.05 -7.33
CA ASN A 568 -4.06 25.69 -8.22
C ASN A 568 -4.31 25.10 -9.61
N THR A 569 -4.79 25.94 -10.51
CA THR A 569 -5.08 25.61 -11.90
C THR A 569 -3.81 25.50 -12.75
N GLU A 570 -2.63 25.62 -12.13
CA GLU A 570 -1.32 25.45 -12.74
C GLU A 570 -0.41 24.67 -11.76
N THR A 571 0.20 23.56 -12.24
CA THR A 571 1.13 22.63 -11.55
C THR A 571 0.45 21.75 -10.47
N ASP A 572 0.26 20.44 -10.61
CA ASP A 572 1.13 19.38 -11.15
C ASP A 572 0.46 18.60 -12.29
N VAL A 573 1.06 18.69 -13.48
CA VAL A 573 0.98 17.60 -14.45
C VAL A 573 1.55 16.37 -13.74
N VAL A 574 0.77 15.29 -13.65
CA VAL A 574 1.33 13.96 -13.34
C VAL A 574 2.58 13.81 -14.21
N PRO A 575 3.79 13.66 -13.67
CA PRO A 575 4.96 13.50 -14.50
C PRO A 575 4.75 12.29 -15.41
N ASP A 576 4.79 12.56 -16.71
CA ASP A 576 4.88 11.62 -17.83
C ASP A 576 3.89 10.45 -17.87
N LEU A 577 2.80 10.67 -18.63
CA LEU A 577 2.19 9.61 -19.43
C LEU A 577 2.95 9.35 -20.75
N ASP A 578 4.07 10.03 -20.99
CA ASP A 578 5.00 9.70 -22.07
C ASP A 578 6.11 8.79 -21.52
N GLY A 579 6.09 7.53 -21.94
CA GLY A 579 7.01 6.51 -21.46
C GLY A 579 8.48 6.95 -21.51
N GLY A 580 9.15 6.84 -20.35
CA GLY A 580 10.58 6.58 -20.21
C GLY A 580 11.52 7.34 -21.14
N LYS A 581 12.04 8.46 -20.66
CA LYS A 581 13.50 8.66 -20.73
C LYS A 581 14.06 8.43 -19.34
N ALA A 582 14.63 7.25 -19.16
CA ALA A 582 15.58 7.01 -18.10
C ALA A 582 16.57 8.18 -18.06
N HIS A 583 16.78 8.77 -16.88
CA HIS A 583 17.99 9.52 -16.62
C HIS A 583 19.16 8.56 -16.85
N VAL A 584 19.75 8.66 -18.04
CA VAL A 584 21.05 8.08 -18.34
C VAL A 584 22.03 8.81 -17.44
N ASN A 585 22.43 8.18 -16.34
CA ASN A 585 23.71 8.50 -15.71
C ASN A 585 24.78 8.32 -16.79
N ALA A 586 25.36 9.44 -17.23
CA ALA A 586 26.28 9.48 -18.36
C ALA A 586 27.67 8.88 -18.08
N ASP A 587 27.85 8.10 -17.01
CA ASP A 587 29.16 7.60 -16.58
C ASP A 587 29.28 6.07 -16.42
N ILE A 588 28.37 5.27 -16.99
CA ILE A 588 28.50 3.78 -16.99
C ILE A 588 28.83 3.20 -18.38
N ASN A 589 28.91 4.02 -19.43
CA ASN A 589 29.31 3.57 -20.78
C ASN A 589 30.84 3.45 -20.98
N LYS A 590 31.55 2.84 -20.04
CA LYS A 590 32.94 2.38 -20.25
C LYS A 590 33.19 0.99 -19.65
N ILE A 591 32.30 0.04 -19.95
CA ILE A 591 32.66 -1.38 -19.91
C ILE A 591 32.19 -1.98 -21.22
N LEU A 592 33.14 -2.17 -22.15
CA LEU A 592 32.93 -2.88 -23.41
C LEU A 592 32.57 -4.34 -23.08
N PRO A 593 31.53 -4.94 -23.71
CA PRO A 593 31.31 -6.37 -23.62
C PRO A 593 32.47 -7.12 -24.29
N PRO A 594 32.86 -8.31 -23.79
CA PRO A 594 33.86 -9.14 -24.44
C PRO A 594 33.37 -9.55 -25.83
N THR A 595 34.25 -9.38 -26.83
CA THR A 595 34.05 -9.81 -28.21
C THR A 595 33.92 -11.32 -28.28
N MET A 596 32.88 -11.80 -28.96
CA MET A 596 32.81 -13.20 -29.40
C MET A 596 33.84 -13.39 -30.51
N ASP A 597 35.00 -13.92 -30.15
CA ASP A 597 35.94 -14.47 -31.12
C ASP A 597 35.64 -15.95 -31.41
N GLU A 598 35.81 -16.24 -32.69
CA GLU A 598 35.61 -17.45 -33.46
C GLU A 598 35.92 -18.78 -32.73
N ALA A 599 34.98 -19.71 -32.86
CA ALA A 599 35.21 -21.13 -32.55
C ALA A 599 36.25 -21.72 -33.54
N PRO A 600 37.34 -22.35 -33.06
CA PRO A 600 38.20 -23.14 -33.92
C PRO A 600 37.52 -24.47 -34.25
N THR A 601 37.31 -24.70 -35.54
CA THR A 601 36.92 -25.98 -36.10
C THR A 601 38.04 -27.00 -35.87
N GLN A 602 37.81 -28.03 -35.07
CA GLN A 602 38.59 -29.27 -35.17
C GLN A 602 37.69 -30.50 -35.14
N MET A 603 37.65 -31.17 -36.29
CA MET A 603 37.15 -32.51 -36.48
C MET A 603 37.94 -33.50 -35.61
N ILE A 604 37.24 -34.38 -34.90
CA ILE A 604 37.78 -35.69 -34.51
C ILE A 604 36.72 -36.74 -34.86
N SER A 605 37.15 -37.69 -35.68
CA SER A 605 36.39 -38.83 -36.17
C SER A 605 36.04 -39.82 -35.06
N VAL A 606 34.85 -40.41 -35.17
CA VAL A 606 34.46 -41.63 -34.47
C VAL A 606 35.26 -42.81 -35.03
N ALA A 607 35.80 -43.62 -34.11
CA ALA A 607 35.72 -45.08 -34.21
C ALA A 607 34.64 -45.53 -33.22
#